data_AF-A0A9P9FXC5-F1
#
_entry.id   AF-A0A9P9FXC5-F1
#
_cell.length_a   1.000
_cell.length_b   1.000
_cell.length_c   1.000
_cell.angle_alpha   90.00
_cell.angle_beta   90.00
_cell.angle_gamma   90.00
#
_symmetry.space_group_name_H-M   'P 1'
#
loop_
_entity.id
_entity.type
_entity.pdbx_description
1 polymer ?
#
loop_
_entity_poly.entity_id
_entity_poly.type
_entity_poly.pdbx_seq_one_letter_code
_entity_poly.pdbx_strand_id
1 'polypeptide(L)'
;MAKQQKDNEIIEFAKGLKGTPWCEEYEKMISGMLYNPLHPKLLEGRHRARGLSYKYNNLDPNTGNHEEIGDKRAEMLSEMLGKVGKGTFIETPFMPDYGSNVSIGENCFMNFG
;
A
#
# COMPACT_ATOMS: atom_id res chain seq x y z
N MET A 1 -5.29 -18.94 -16.17
CA MET A 1 -6.71 -19.04 -15.79
C MET A 1 -6.83 -18.63 -14.32
N ALA A 2 -7.96 -18.06 -13.89
CA ALA A 2 -8.16 -17.68 -12.49
C ALA A 2 -8.22 -18.93 -11.58
N LYS A 3 -7.74 -18.81 -10.34
CA LYS A 3 -7.88 -19.89 -9.34
C LYS A 3 -9.35 -20.09 -8.96
N GLN A 4 -9.71 -21.32 -8.59
CA GLN A 4 -11.07 -21.68 -8.16
C GLN A 4 -11.24 -21.73 -6.63
N GLN A 5 -10.13 -21.69 -5.89
CA GLN A 5 -10.12 -21.79 -4.43
C GLN A 5 -9.23 -20.70 -3.84
N LYS A 6 -9.57 -20.30 -2.60
CA LYS A 6 -8.79 -19.35 -1.83
C LYS A 6 -7.43 -19.95 -1.50
N ASP A 7 -6.43 -19.09 -1.45
CA ASP A 7 -5.08 -19.42 -1.08
C ASP A 7 -4.88 -18.99 0.38
N ASN A 8 -4.90 -19.97 1.29
CA ASN A 8 -4.87 -19.67 2.72
C ASN A 8 -3.50 -19.10 3.15
N GLU A 9 -2.41 -19.46 2.47
CA GLU A 9 -1.07 -18.97 2.81
C GLU A 9 -0.96 -17.46 2.53
N ILE A 10 -1.44 -17.01 1.36
CA ILE A 10 -1.44 -15.58 1.03
C ILE A 10 -2.43 -14.79 1.89
N ILE A 11 -3.57 -15.39 2.28
CA ILE A 11 -4.52 -14.78 3.23
C ILE A 11 -3.87 -14.59 4.60
N GLU A 12 -3.20 -15.61 5.13
CA GLU A 12 -2.48 -15.49 6.41
C GLU A 12 -1.35 -14.47 6.34
N PHE A 13 -0.61 -14.42 5.23
CA PHE A 13 0.37 -13.35 5.01
C PHE A 13 -0.27 -11.96 5.01
N ALA A 14 -1.38 -11.79 4.30
CA ALA A 14 -2.08 -10.52 4.19
C ALA A 14 -2.67 -10.04 5.54
N LYS A 15 -2.97 -10.94 6.48
CA LYS A 15 -3.37 -10.59 7.87
C LYS A 15 -2.28 -9.85 8.62
N GLY A 16 -1.02 -10.00 8.23
CA GLY A 16 0.10 -9.23 8.76
C GLY A 16 0.24 -7.82 8.16
N LEU A 17 -0.54 -7.48 7.13
CA LEU A 17 -0.47 -6.18 6.44
C LEU A 17 -1.44 -5.16 7.03
N LYS A 18 -0.99 -3.91 7.13
CA LYS A 18 -1.81 -2.79 7.60
C LYS A 18 -2.75 -2.28 6.51
N GLY A 19 -3.93 -1.80 6.91
CA GLY A 19 -4.85 -1.09 6.02
C GLY A 19 -5.55 -1.96 4.98
N THR A 20 -5.52 -3.28 5.15
CA THR A 20 -6.18 -4.24 4.27
C THR A 20 -7.71 -4.11 4.32
N PRO A 21 -8.41 -3.94 3.17
CA PRO A 21 -9.86 -3.84 3.13
C PRO A 21 -10.51 -5.23 3.19
N TRP A 22 -10.46 -5.86 4.36
CA TRP A 22 -10.94 -7.24 4.56
C TRP A 22 -12.41 -7.41 4.15
N CYS A 23 -12.62 -8.28 3.16
CA CYS A 23 -13.91 -8.82 2.75
C CYS A 23 -13.68 -10.08 1.91
N GLU A 24 -14.76 -10.82 1.64
CA GLU A 24 -14.74 -12.01 0.77
C GLU A 24 -14.10 -11.73 -0.60
N GLU A 25 -14.41 -10.58 -1.20
CA GLU A 25 -13.87 -10.19 -2.51
C GLU A 25 -12.39 -9.81 -2.46
N TYR A 26 -11.89 -9.31 -1.32
CA TYR A 26 -10.46 -9.10 -1.11
C TYR A 26 -9.72 -10.44 -1.02
N GLU A 27 -10.24 -11.40 -0.26
CA GLU A 27 -9.65 -12.74 -0.12
C GLU A 27 -9.58 -13.45 -1.48
N LYS A 28 -10.64 -13.35 -2.30
CA LYS A 28 -10.64 -13.83 -3.69
C LYS A 28 -9.58 -13.12 -4.53
N MET A 29 -9.50 -11.79 -4.46
CA MET A 29 -8.56 -10.97 -5.21
C MET A 29 -7.11 -11.40 -4.94
N ILE A 30 -6.68 -11.43 -3.67
CA ILE A 30 -5.30 -11.78 -3.31
C ILE A 30 -5.00 -13.27 -3.51
N SER A 31 -6.02 -14.13 -3.52
CA SER A 31 -5.88 -15.54 -3.90
C SER A 31 -5.77 -15.76 -5.43
N GLY A 32 -5.90 -14.73 -6.26
CA GLY A 32 -5.90 -14.87 -7.72
C GLY A 32 -7.18 -15.51 -8.29
N MET A 33 -8.28 -15.47 -7.53
CA MET A 33 -9.60 -15.88 -7.99
C MET A 33 -10.30 -14.73 -8.73
N LEU A 34 -11.37 -15.05 -9.47
CA LEU A 34 -12.30 -14.01 -9.92
C LEU A 34 -12.97 -13.38 -8.71
N TYR A 35 -13.08 -12.05 -8.72
CA TYR A 35 -13.67 -11.25 -7.65
C TYR A 35 -14.44 -10.08 -8.26
N ASN A 36 -15.30 -9.45 -7.46
CA ASN A 36 -16.01 -8.23 -7.80
C ASN A 36 -15.19 -7.01 -7.36
N PRO A 37 -14.51 -6.31 -8.29
CA PRO A 37 -13.71 -5.14 -7.94
C PRO A 37 -14.55 -3.96 -7.47
N LEU A 38 -15.86 -3.94 -7.73
CA LEU A 38 -16.79 -2.89 -7.31
C LEU A 38 -17.38 -3.11 -5.91
N HIS A 39 -16.93 -4.13 -5.18
CA HIS A 39 -17.35 -4.34 -3.80
C HIS A 39 -17.02 -3.10 -2.94
N PRO A 40 -17.94 -2.58 -2.11
CA PRO A 40 -17.74 -1.32 -1.37
C PRO A 40 -16.44 -1.25 -0.57
N LYS A 41 -16.06 -2.34 0.12
CA LYS A 41 -14.78 -2.42 0.85
C LYS A 41 -13.55 -2.24 -0.04
N LEU A 42 -13.58 -2.79 -1.26
CA LEU A 42 -12.47 -2.62 -2.20
C LEU A 42 -12.42 -1.20 -2.76
N LEU A 43 -13.57 -0.57 -2.99
CA LEU A 43 -13.66 0.84 -3.37
C LEU A 43 -13.13 1.76 -2.25
N GLU A 44 -13.51 1.52 -1.00
CA GLU A 44 -12.99 2.23 0.19
C GLU A 44 -11.47 2.12 0.27
N GLY A 45 -10.92 0.91 0.10
CA GLY A 45 -9.48 0.66 0.10
C GLY A 45 -8.73 1.45 -0.97
N ARG A 46 -9.22 1.44 -2.22
CA ARG A 46 -8.61 2.23 -3.32
C ARG A 46 -8.73 3.73 -3.08
N HIS A 47 -9.86 4.20 -2.55
CA HIS A 47 -10.05 5.61 -2.23
C HIS A 47 -9.07 6.05 -1.13
N ARG A 48 -8.88 5.24 -0.08
CA ARG A 48 -7.87 5.48 0.97
C ARG A 48 -6.47 5.61 0.37
N ALA A 49 -6.07 4.64 -0.45
CA ALA A 49 -4.76 4.62 -1.09
C ALA A 49 -4.50 5.88 -1.94
N ARG A 50 -5.49 6.29 -2.73
CA ARG A 50 -5.42 7.52 -3.55
C ARG A 50 -5.27 8.78 -2.70
N GLY A 51 -6.03 8.89 -1.62
CA GLY A 51 -5.93 10.01 -0.69
C GLY A 51 -4.54 10.14 -0.05
N LEU A 52 -3.97 9.00 0.37
CA LEU A 52 -2.63 8.97 0.97
C LEU A 52 -1.53 9.21 -0.06
N SER A 53 -1.66 8.62 -1.26
CA SER A 53 -0.75 8.86 -2.39
C SER A 53 -0.74 10.34 -2.77
N TYR A 54 -1.91 10.99 -2.80
CA TYR A 54 -2.01 12.42 -3.06
C TYR A 54 -1.25 13.24 -2.01
N LYS A 55 -1.46 12.98 -0.72
CA LYS A 55 -0.71 13.66 0.34
C LYS A 55 0.79 13.45 0.17
N TYR A 56 1.22 12.20 -0.04
CA TYR A 56 2.64 11.85 -0.19
C TYR A 56 3.30 12.58 -1.37
N ASN A 57 2.64 12.55 -2.52
CA ASN A 57 3.15 13.16 -3.75
C ASN A 57 3.15 14.69 -3.74
N ASN A 58 2.39 15.32 -2.83
CA ASN A 58 2.28 16.78 -2.71
C ASN A 58 2.91 17.32 -1.41
N LEU A 59 3.72 16.52 -0.72
CA LEU A 59 4.50 17.01 0.42
C LEU A 59 5.51 18.05 -0.08
N ASP A 60 5.36 19.30 0.36
CA ASP A 60 6.28 20.39 0.01
C ASP A 60 7.65 20.16 0.67
N PRO A 61 8.73 19.97 -0.12
CA PRO A 61 10.07 19.71 0.40
C PRO A 61 10.66 20.92 1.15
N ASN A 62 10.06 22.11 1.07
CA ASN A 62 10.55 23.32 1.76
C ASN A 62 9.95 23.50 3.16
N THR A 63 9.11 22.58 3.62
CA THR A 63 8.47 22.64 4.96
C THR A 63 9.34 22.08 6.10
N GLY A 64 10.61 21.81 5.81
CA GLY A 64 11.59 21.28 6.75
C GLY A 64 12.94 21.09 6.06
N ASN A 65 13.95 20.67 6.83
CA ASN A 65 15.23 20.23 6.27
C ASN A 65 15.12 18.80 5.67
N HIS A 66 16.20 18.33 5.05
CA HIS A 66 16.22 17.03 4.37
C HIS A 66 15.82 15.84 5.28
N GLU A 67 16.29 15.82 6.52
CA GLU A 67 15.99 14.76 7.48
C GLU A 67 14.52 14.80 7.92
N GLU A 68 13.99 15.98 8.24
CA GLU A 68 12.59 16.17 8.62
C GLU A 68 11.61 15.78 7.50
N ILE A 69 11.96 16.08 6.24
CA ILE A 69 11.16 15.64 5.08
C ILE A 69 11.26 14.12 4.89
N GLY A 70 12.43 13.53 5.09
CA GLY A 70 12.64 12.09 5.08
C GLY A 70 11.77 11.35 6.10
N ASP A 71 11.75 11.84 7.34
CA ASP A 71 10.94 11.26 8.43
C ASP A 71 9.44 11.38 8.16
N LYS A 72 8.98 12.56 7.71
CA LYS A 72 7.59 12.76 7.29
C LYS A 72 7.20 11.79 6.16
N ARG A 73 8.07 11.62 5.16
CA ARG A 73 7.84 10.65 4.07
C ARG A 73 7.75 9.23 4.61
N ALA A 74 8.63 8.82 5.52
CA ALA A 74 8.61 7.49 6.13
C ALA A 74 7.31 7.23 6.92
N GLU A 75 6.82 8.22 7.67
CA GLU A 75 5.54 8.14 8.39
C GLU A 75 4.37 7.93 7.40
N MET A 76 4.32 8.75 6.34
CA MET A 76 3.28 8.67 5.31
C MET A 76 3.30 7.33 4.57
N LEU A 77 4.49 6.79 4.28
CA LEU A 77 4.63 5.44 3.72
C LEU A 77 4.12 4.36 4.67
N SER A 78 4.39 4.48 5.99
CA SER A 78 3.87 3.54 6.99
C SER A 78 2.36 3.61 7.17
N GLU A 79 1.74 4.77 6.94
CA GLU A 79 0.28 4.91 6.91
C GLU A 79 -0.33 4.29 5.65
N MET A 80 0.34 4.43 4.50
CA MET A 80 -0.16 4.01 3.19
C MET A 80 0.03 2.52 2.90
N LEU A 81 1.20 1.97 3.23
CA LEU A 81 1.62 0.64 2.81
C LEU A 81 1.25 -0.45 3.83
N GLY A 82 1.13 -1.68 3.33
CA GLY A 82 0.88 -2.85 4.18
C GLY A 82 2.02 -3.10 5.15
N LYS A 83 3.26 -2.93 4.66
CA LYS A 83 4.49 -2.98 5.44
C LYS A 83 5.58 -2.16 4.74
N VAL A 84 6.35 -1.43 5.53
CA VAL A 84 7.54 -0.72 5.08
C VAL A 84 8.62 -0.84 6.15
N GLY A 85 9.81 -1.29 5.76
CA GLY A 85 10.94 -1.40 6.68
C GLY A 85 11.66 -0.07 6.89
N LYS A 86 12.46 -0.01 7.97
CA LYS A 86 13.27 1.16 8.31
C LYS A 86 14.26 1.49 7.19
N GLY A 87 14.55 2.78 7.00
CA GLY A 87 15.53 3.24 6.00
C GLY A 87 15.04 3.15 4.55
N THR A 88 13.76 2.83 4.33
CA THR A 88 13.18 2.80 2.99
C THR A 88 12.76 4.19 2.54
N PHE A 89 13.09 4.51 1.29
CA PHE A 89 12.75 5.77 0.66
C PHE A 89 12.22 5.54 -0.76
N ILE A 90 11.14 6.23 -1.12
CA ILE A 90 10.49 6.13 -2.42
C ILE A 90 10.37 7.53 -2.99
N GLU A 91 10.95 7.78 -4.17
CA GLU A 91 10.75 9.05 -4.83
C GLU A 91 9.31 9.23 -5.30
N THR A 92 8.83 10.47 -5.22
CA THR A 92 7.52 10.87 -5.73
C THR A 92 7.60 11.08 -7.26
N PRO A 93 6.56 10.75 -8.04
CA PRO A 93 5.25 10.26 -7.59
C PRO A 93 5.21 8.75 -7.32
N PHE A 94 4.43 8.36 -6.32
CA PHE A 94 4.11 6.96 -6.01
C PHE A 94 2.59 6.78 -5.88
N MET A 95 2.02 5.81 -6.60
CA MET A 95 0.57 5.64 -6.76
C MET A 95 0.13 4.16 -6.75
N PRO A 96 0.25 3.44 -5.62
CA PRO A 96 -0.25 2.09 -5.52
C PRO A 96 -1.80 2.05 -5.52
N ASP A 97 -2.39 0.99 -6.09
CA ASP A 97 -3.86 0.88 -6.18
C ASP A 97 -4.53 0.78 -4.79
N TYR A 98 -3.97 -0.06 -3.90
CA TYR A 98 -4.46 -0.25 -2.52
C TYR A 98 -3.49 0.22 -1.43
N GLY A 99 -2.19 0.30 -1.75
CA GLY A 99 -1.12 0.53 -0.77
C GLY A 99 -0.91 -0.66 0.19
N SER A 100 -1.97 -1.16 0.82
CA SER A 100 -1.96 -2.26 1.80
C SER A 100 -1.44 -3.59 1.25
N ASN A 101 -1.49 -3.82 -0.07
CA ASN A 101 -0.93 -5.01 -0.70
C ASN A 101 0.59 -4.91 -0.93
N VAL A 102 1.21 -3.77 -0.65
CA VAL A 102 2.64 -3.53 -0.83
C VAL A 102 3.37 -3.79 0.49
N SER A 103 4.39 -4.64 0.42
CA SER A 103 5.31 -4.91 1.52
C SER A 103 6.74 -4.68 1.04
N ILE A 104 7.43 -3.72 1.66
CA ILE A 104 8.82 -3.37 1.33
C ILE A 104 9.71 -3.67 2.53
N GLY A 105 10.90 -4.20 2.27
CA GLY A 105 11.92 -4.49 3.28
C GLY A 105 12.55 -3.22 3.87
N GLU A 106 13.69 -3.41 4.52
CA GLU A 106 14.51 -2.32 5.07
C GLU A 106 15.51 -1.82 4.03
N ASN A 107 15.96 -0.56 4.18
CA ASN A 107 17.00 0.07 3.36
C ASN A 107 16.75 -0.03 1.84
N CYS A 108 15.49 0.04 1.42
CA CYS A 108 15.12 0.01 0.02
C CYS A 108 15.06 1.42 -0.55
N PHE A 109 15.59 1.62 -1.76
CA PHE A 109 15.46 2.87 -2.50
C PHE A 109 14.71 2.61 -3.79
N MET A 110 13.65 3.38 -4.03
CA MET A 110 12.89 3.36 -5.28
C MET A 110 12.97 4.74 -5.91
N ASN A 111 13.53 4.79 -7.12
CA ASN A 111 13.67 6.04 -7.87
C ASN A 111 12.39 6.39 -8.63
N PHE A 112 12.41 7.49 -9.38
CA PHE A 112 11.28 7.96 -10.19
C PHE A 112 10.74 6.89 -11.16
N GLY A 113 9.44 6.96 -11.46
CA GLY A 113 8.73 6.11 -12.43
C GLY A 113 7.58 6.82 -13.12
#